data_AF-A0A945CLX9-F1
#
_entry.id   AF-A0A945CLX9-F1
#
_cell.length_a   1.000
_cell.length_b   1.000
_cell.length_c   1.000
_cell.angle_alpha   90.00
_cell.angle_beta   90.00
_cell.angle_gamma   90.00
#
_symmetry.space_group_name_H-M   'P 1'
#
loop_
_entity.id
_entity.type
_entity.pdbx_description
1 polymer ?
#
loop_
_entity_poly.entity_id
_entity_poly.type
_entity_poly.pdbx_seq_one_letter_code
_entity_poly.pdbx_strand_id
1 'polypeptide(L)'
;MEERDKSSDQPKAPNWAGRVHKWKLARLYESHAKGIVDEDLINDVAYTLLLRCESMLMVEEAHRGRATCPVCSGTVERNMDKQPQLVCNCGWRGYWHDYWMTYKGKHLTAGGLESFCKEFIQRFPSAKNPSEKMLLIDWLVHRFHWEGVGESPGRPGAVCLIGSKSAEEANEFLYALTMGDKTHSHIRQEHSAWRTIRDQQRSKGRARQEAHAQGVAAKRQRQAEKKRRRAEKIKSAHEKDN
;
A
#
# COMPACT_ATOMS: atom_id res chain seq x y z
N MET A 1 -31.32 -16.18 -16.47
CA MET A 1 -30.78 -15.73 -15.17
C MET A 1 -29.97 -16.90 -14.66
N GLU A 2 -28.72 -17.00 -15.14
CA GLU A 2 -27.86 -18.15 -14.82
C GLU A 2 -27.34 -18.04 -13.39
N GLU A 3 -27.56 -19.11 -12.63
CA GLU A 3 -27.10 -19.29 -11.26
C GLU A 3 -25.57 -19.26 -11.22
N ARG A 4 -25.01 -18.33 -10.42
CA ARG A 4 -23.59 -18.37 -10.08
C ARG A 4 -23.36 -19.53 -9.13
N ASP A 5 -22.66 -20.55 -9.62
CA ASP A 5 -21.99 -21.54 -8.80
C ASP A 5 -20.98 -20.82 -7.87
N LYS A 6 -21.25 -20.86 -6.56
CA LYS A 6 -20.51 -20.13 -5.52
C LYS A 6 -19.39 -20.95 -4.87
N SER A 7 -19.03 -22.11 -5.43
CA SER A 7 -18.16 -23.06 -4.73
C SER A 7 -16.65 -22.95 -5.04
N SER A 8 -16.22 -22.21 -6.06
CA SER A 8 -14.78 -22.12 -6.44
C SER A 8 -14.29 -20.72 -6.82
N ASP A 9 -15.09 -19.68 -6.58
CA ASP A 9 -15.00 -18.39 -7.27
C ASP A 9 -14.06 -17.39 -6.58
N GLN A 10 -12.85 -17.81 -6.19
CA GLN A 10 -11.81 -16.83 -5.88
C GLN A 10 -11.33 -16.20 -7.19
N PRO A 11 -11.32 -14.86 -7.30
CA PRO A 11 -10.86 -14.22 -8.51
C PRO A 11 -9.40 -14.57 -8.75
N LYS A 12 -9.10 -15.10 -9.95
CA LYS A 12 -7.71 -15.36 -10.36
C LYS A 12 -6.91 -14.06 -10.26
N ALA A 13 -5.80 -14.13 -9.54
CA ALA A 13 -4.97 -12.99 -9.20
C ALA A 13 -3.57 -13.14 -9.79
N PRO A 14 -2.94 -12.05 -10.25
CA PRO A 14 -1.49 -12.01 -10.40
C PRO A 14 -0.81 -12.38 -9.08
N ASN A 15 0.44 -12.83 -9.15
CA ASN A 15 1.23 -13.11 -7.96
C ASN A 15 1.67 -11.80 -7.28
N TRP A 16 0.85 -11.34 -6.35
CA TRP A 16 1.08 -10.12 -5.59
C TRP A 16 2.14 -10.33 -4.50
N ALA A 17 3.32 -9.74 -4.67
CA ALA A 17 4.41 -9.89 -3.72
C ALA A 17 4.07 -9.32 -2.33
N GLY A 18 4.57 -9.98 -1.28
CA GLY A 18 4.42 -9.58 0.10
C GLY A 18 5.27 -8.36 0.48
N ARG A 19 5.14 -7.92 1.73
CA ARG A 19 5.99 -6.88 2.33
C ARG A 19 7.18 -7.53 3.03
N VAL A 20 8.31 -6.84 3.10
CA VAL A 20 9.46 -7.27 3.90
C VAL A 20 9.07 -7.27 5.38
N HIS A 21 9.37 -8.36 6.08
CA HIS A 21 9.16 -8.41 7.53
C HIS A 21 10.18 -7.52 8.25
N LYS A 22 9.72 -6.74 9.24
CA LYS A 22 10.58 -5.82 10.03
C LYS A 22 11.81 -6.50 10.62
N TRP A 23 11.65 -7.71 11.14
CA TRP A 23 12.77 -8.44 11.75
C TRP A 23 13.89 -8.76 10.74
N LYS A 24 13.56 -8.99 9.46
CA LYS A 24 14.55 -9.21 8.41
C LYS A 24 15.40 -7.97 8.19
N LEU A 25 14.76 -6.80 8.10
CA LEU A 25 15.47 -5.52 8.03
C LEU A 25 16.31 -5.27 9.30
N ALA A 26 15.75 -5.48 10.49
CA ALA A 26 16.49 -5.29 11.73
C ALA A 26 17.76 -6.15 11.78
N ARG A 27 17.64 -7.45 11.48
CA ARG A 27 18.78 -8.38 11.42
C ARG A 27 19.77 -8.01 10.33
N LEU A 28 19.28 -7.58 9.16
CA LEU A 28 20.12 -7.17 8.03
C LEU A 28 21.02 -6.00 8.43
N TYR A 29 20.44 -4.93 8.99
CA TYR A 29 21.19 -3.76 9.45
C TYR A 29 22.12 -4.08 10.63
N GLU A 30 21.65 -4.88 11.60
CA GLU A 30 22.50 -5.30 12.74
C GLU A 30 23.71 -6.12 12.28
N SER A 31 23.52 -7.05 11.34
CA SER A 31 24.61 -7.88 10.81
C SER A 31 25.61 -7.02 10.03
N HIS A 32 25.10 -6.11 9.20
CA HIS A 32 25.92 -5.18 8.44
C HIS A 32 26.76 -4.27 9.35
N ALA A 33 26.18 -3.72 10.42
CA ALA A 33 26.90 -2.91 11.40
C ALA A 33 28.00 -3.68 12.15
N LYS A 34 27.86 -5.00 12.29
CA LYS A 34 28.89 -5.90 12.86
C LYS A 34 29.92 -6.34 11.83
N GLY A 35 29.83 -5.88 10.58
CA GLY A 35 30.69 -6.34 9.48
C GLY A 35 30.39 -7.76 9.00
N ILE A 36 29.24 -8.33 9.37
CA ILE A 36 28.81 -9.67 8.98
C ILE A 36 28.00 -9.57 7.68
N VAL A 37 28.47 -10.26 6.64
CA VAL A 37 27.77 -10.36 5.36
C VAL A 37 26.91 -11.61 5.34
N ASP A 38 25.62 -11.44 5.62
CA ASP A 38 24.59 -12.48 5.47
C ASP A 38 24.00 -12.38 4.05
N GLU A 39 24.67 -13.01 3.07
CA GLU A 39 24.31 -12.91 1.64
C GLU A 39 22.89 -13.41 1.36
N ASP A 40 22.46 -14.47 2.03
CA ASP A 40 21.13 -15.04 1.88
C ASP A 40 20.06 -14.06 2.36
N LEU A 41 20.27 -13.43 3.52
CA LEU A 41 19.36 -12.40 4.02
C LEU A 41 19.34 -11.15 3.13
N ILE A 42 20.50 -10.71 2.63
CA ILE A 42 20.60 -9.60 1.67
C ILE A 42 19.78 -9.93 0.42
N ASN A 43 19.97 -11.11 -0.16
CA ASN A 43 19.25 -11.55 -1.35
C ASN A 43 17.74 -11.65 -1.10
N ASP A 44 17.34 -12.30 -0.01
CA ASP A 44 15.93 -12.46 0.35
C ASP A 44 15.22 -11.10 0.51
N VAL A 45 15.85 -10.13 1.20
CA VAL A 45 15.31 -8.77 1.31
C VAL A 45 15.30 -8.06 -0.04
N ALA A 46 16.41 -8.11 -0.80
CA ALA A 46 16.55 -7.46 -2.10
C ALA A 46 15.47 -7.94 -3.09
N TYR A 47 15.33 -9.24 -3.27
CA TYR A 47 14.34 -9.83 -4.18
C TYR A 47 12.90 -9.61 -3.69
N THR A 48 12.66 -9.63 -2.38
CA THR A 48 11.33 -9.28 -1.85
C THR A 48 10.95 -7.85 -2.21
N LEU A 49 11.88 -6.90 -2.07
CA LEU A 49 11.66 -5.50 -2.45
C LEU A 49 11.47 -5.34 -3.95
N LEU A 50 12.25 -6.05 -4.77
CA LEU A 50 12.12 -6.04 -6.23
C LEU A 50 10.72 -6.46 -6.66
N LEU A 51 10.30 -7.67 -6.27
CA LEU A 51 8.99 -8.23 -6.61
C LEU A 51 7.85 -7.35 -6.08
N ARG A 52 8.07 -6.69 -4.94
CA ARG A 52 7.12 -5.76 -4.36
C ARG A 52 6.99 -4.49 -5.19
N CYS A 53 8.10 -3.88 -5.61
CA CYS A 53 8.10 -2.73 -6.51
C CYS A 53 7.41 -3.08 -7.85
N GLU A 54 7.68 -4.24 -8.43
CA GLU A 54 7.04 -4.70 -9.66
C GLU A 54 5.52 -4.86 -9.47
N SER A 55 5.09 -5.50 -8.39
CA SER A 55 3.67 -5.64 -8.05
C SER A 55 2.97 -4.29 -7.90
N MET A 56 3.66 -3.29 -7.33
CA MET A 56 3.12 -1.95 -7.16
C MET A 56 2.97 -1.22 -8.50
N LEU A 57 3.97 -1.29 -9.37
CA LEU A 57 3.88 -0.72 -10.72
C LEU A 57 2.78 -1.39 -11.55
N MET A 58 2.63 -2.70 -11.43
CA MET A 58 1.58 -3.48 -12.09
C MET A 58 0.17 -3.01 -11.67
N VAL A 59 -0.02 -2.62 -10.40
CA VAL A 59 -1.27 -2.03 -9.92
C VAL A 59 -1.49 -0.61 -10.45
N GLU A 60 -0.45 0.22 -10.54
CA GLU A 60 -0.58 1.56 -11.15
C GLU A 60 -0.95 1.48 -12.62
N GLU A 61 -0.37 0.54 -13.38
CA GLU A 61 -0.74 0.27 -14.76
C GLU A 61 -2.20 -0.20 -14.88
N ALA A 62 -2.65 -1.07 -13.98
CA ALA A 62 -4.04 -1.52 -13.93
C ALA A 62 -5.00 -0.35 -13.66
N HIS A 63 -4.64 0.61 -12.79
CA HIS A 63 -5.42 1.83 -12.58
C HIS A 63 -5.49 2.71 -13.84
N ARG A 64 -4.41 2.76 -14.64
CA ARG A 64 -4.34 3.42 -15.94
C ARG A 64 -5.03 2.68 -17.09
N GLY A 65 -5.63 1.53 -16.81
CA GLY A 65 -6.38 0.75 -17.79
C GLY A 65 -5.59 -0.35 -18.48
N ARG A 66 -4.39 -0.68 -18.00
CA ARG A 66 -3.55 -1.79 -18.48
C ARG A 66 -3.35 -2.81 -17.38
N ALA A 67 -4.27 -3.75 -17.25
CA ALA A 67 -4.19 -4.82 -16.25
C ALA A 67 -3.25 -5.94 -16.72
N THR A 68 -2.65 -6.69 -15.80
CA THR A 68 -1.82 -7.85 -16.13
C THR A 68 -2.65 -9.13 -16.01
N CYS A 69 -2.63 -9.96 -17.04
CA CYS A 69 -3.33 -11.23 -17.04
C CYS A 69 -2.75 -12.16 -15.95
N PRO A 70 -3.58 -12.73 -15.05
CA PRO A 70 -3.11 -13.64 -14.01
C PRO A 70 -2.67 -15.01 -14.54
N VAL A 71 -2.89 -15.31 -15.83
CA VAL A 71 -2.59 -16.62 -16.43
C VAL A 71 -1.31 -16.56 -17.27
N CYS A 72 -1.20 -15.60 -18.19
CA CYS A 72 -0.07 -15.51 -19.11
C CYS A 72 0.82 -14.28 -18.90
N SER A 73 0.51 -13.44 -17.90
CA SER A 73 1.21 -12.17 -17.63
C SER A 73 1.14 -11.11 -18.74
N GLY A 74 0.37 -11.36 -19.80
CA GLY A 74 0.15 -10.39 -20.88
C GLY A 74 -0.70 -9.19 -20.44
N THR A 75 -0.52 -8.06 -21.10
CA THR A 75 -1.31 -6.84 -20.86
C THR A 75 -2.74 -7.02 -21.37
N VAL A 76 -3.70 -6.60 -20.54
CA VAL A 76 -5.14 -6.58 -20.84
C VAL A 76 -5.61 -5.14 -20.77
N GLU A 77 -6.01 -4.59 -21.91
CA GLU A 77 -6.59 -3.26 -21.96
C GLU A 77 -8.00 -3.27 -21.37
N ARG A 78 -8.29 -2.22 -20.59
CA ARG A 78 -9.58 -2.01 -19.94
C ARG A 78 -10.23 -0.76 -20.52
N ASN A 79 -11.45 -0.89 -21.01
CA ASN A 79 -12.31 0.28 -21.26
C ASN A 79 -12.69 0.93 -19.92
N MET A 80 -12.77 2.27 -19.87
CA MET A 80 -12.96 3.02 -18.62
C MET A 80 -14.40 2.98 -18.06
N ASP A 81 -15.19 2.00 -18.49
CA ASP A 81 -16.54 1.76 -17.98
C ASP A 81 -16.52 1.34 -16.50
N LYS A 82 -17.69 1.33 -15.85
CA LYS A 82 -17.77 1.04 -14.41
C LYS A 82 -17.46 -0.42 -14.07
N GLN A 83 -17.82 -1.36 -14.93
CA GLN A 83 -17.56 -2.80 -14.75
C GLN A 83 -17.15 -3.48 -16.07
N PRO A 84 -16.00 -3.10 -16.62
CA PRO A 84 -15.53 -3.65 -17.87
C PRO A 84 -15.15 -5.11 -17.69
N GLN A 85 -15.47 -5.91 -18.70
CA GLN A 85 -14.94 -7.26 -18.82
C GLN A 85 -13.50 -7.16 -19.32
N LEU A 86 -12.58 -7.78 -18.59
CA LEU A 86 -11.20 -7.96 -18.99
C LEU A 86 -11.11 -9.24 -19.82
N VAL A 87 -10.60 -9.12 -21.05
CA VAL A 87 -10.43 -10.25 -21.97
C VAL A 87 -8.99 -10.26 -22.45
N CYS A 88 -8.28 -11.35 -22.18
CA CYS A 88 -6.91 -11.53 -22.65
C CYS A 88 -6.86 -12.44 -23.88
N ASN A 89 -5.86 -12.24 -24.74
CA ASN A 89 -5.61 -13.07 -25.92
C ASN A 89 -5.30 -14.54 -25.57
N CYS A 90 -4.88 -14.85 -24.34
CA CYS A 90 -4.68 -16.23 -23.87
C CYS A 90 -5.98 -16.97 -23.53
N GLY A 91 -7.14 -16.32 -23.69
CA GLY A 91 -8.46 -16.87 -23.38
C GLY A 91 -8.95 -16.58 -21.96
N TRP A 92 -8.12 -16.00 -21.09
CA TRP A 92 -8.58 -15.58 -19.76
C TRP A 92 -9.62 -14.45 -19.86
N ARG A 93 -10.68 -14.57 -19.06
CA ARG A 93 -11.73 -13.57 -18.91
C ARG A 93 -12.00 -13.31 -17.43
N GLY A 94 -12.32 -12.07 -17.08
CA GLY A 94 -12.71 -11.68 -15.73
C GLY A 94 -13.38 -10.30 -15.72
N TYR A 95 -13.89 -9.86 -14.58
CA TYR A 95 -14.42 -8.50 -14.42
C TYR A 95 -13.43 -7.62 -13.66
N TRP A 96 -13.41 -6.33 -13.98
CA TRP A 96 -12.52 -5.37 -13.30
C TRP A 96 -12.71 -5.34 -11.78
N HIS A 97 -13.96 -5.41 -11.29
CA HIS A 97 -14.22 -5.44 -9.85
C HIS A 97 -13.48 -6.61 -9.17
N ASP A 98 -13.57 -7.79 -9.77
CA ASP A 98 -12.99 -9.01 -9.24
C ASP A 98 -11.46 -8.96 -9.29
N TYR A 99 -10.91 -8.42 -10.38
CA TYR A 99 -9.48 -8.13 -10.51
C TYR A 99 -8.99 -7.13 -9.44
N TRP A 100 -9.70 -6.01 -9.24
CA TRP A 100 -9.37 -5.01 -8.22
C TRP A 100 -9.41 -5.59 -6.80
N MET A 101 -10.37 -6.48 -6.52
CA MET A 101 -10.46 -7.18 -5.23
C MET A 101 -9.23 -8.05 -4.94
N THR A 102 -8.47 -8.49 -5.96
CA THR A 102 -7.27 -9.30 -5.75
C THR A 102 -6.12 -8.56 -5.05
N TYR A 103 -6.04 -7.23 -5.19
CA TYR A 103 -4.99 -6.41 -4.58
C TYR A 103 -5.52 -5.35 -3.59
N LYS A 104 -6.84 -5.19 -3.49
CA LYS A 104 -7.46 -4.31 -2.51
C LYS A 104 -6.99 -4.65 -1.09
N GLY A 105 -6.57 -3.63 -0.35
CA GLY A 105 -6.09 -3.78 1.02
C GLY A 105 -4.68 -4.37 1.16
N LYS A 106 -4.02 -4.77 0.05
CA LYS A 106 -2.64 -5.33 0.09
C LYS A 106 -1.54 -4.28 0.08
N HIS A 107 -1.88 -2.99 0.17
CA HIS A 107 -0.92 -1.86 0.16
C HIS A 107 -0.05 -1.78 -1.10
N LEU A 108 -0.63 -2.11 -2.26
CA LEU A 108 0.08 -2.15 -3.55
C LEU A 108 -0.05 -0.86 -4.38
N THR A 109 -0.83 0.12 -3.94
CA THR A 109 -0.87 1.43 -4.59
C THR A 109 0.42 2.19 -4.27
N ALA A 110 1.20 2.50 -5.29
CA ALA A 110 2.48 3.18 -5.17
C ALA A 110 2.28 4.68 -4.87
N GLY A 111 1.37 5.35 -5.58
CA GLY A 111 1.24 6.81 -5.49
C GLY A 111 2.59 7.50 -5.68
N GLY A 112 3.00 8.34 -4.72
CA GLY A 112 4.30 9.03 -4.76
C GLY A 112 5.53 8.13 -4.73
N LEU A 113 5.36 6.80 -4.59
CA LEU A 113 6.46 5.83 -4.59
C LEU A 113 6.83 5.30 -5.98
N GLU A 114 6.05 5.64 -7.00
CA GLU A 114 6.19 5.04 -8.31
C GLU A 114 7.56 5.29 -8.95
N SER A 115 8.09 6.51 -8.84
CA SER A 115 9.42 6.88 -9.35
C SER A 115 10.52 6.05 -8.70
N PHE A 116 10.48 5.89 -7.37
CA PHE A 116 11.46 5.10 -6.63
C PHE A 116 11.37 3.61 -6.97
N CYS A 117 10.16 3.07 -7.17
CA CYS A 117 10.00 1.68 -7.61
C CYS A 117 10.62 1.46 -8.99
N LYS A 118 10.41 2.37 -9.94
CA LYS A 118 11.00 2.30 -11.29
C LYS A 118 12.52 2.32 -11.22
N GLU A 119 13.07 3.26 -10.46
CA GLU A 119 14.52 3.40 -10.32
C GLU A 119 15.16 2.21 -9.61
N PHE A 120 14.51 1.64 -8.58
CA PHE A 120 14.99 0.43 -7.92
C PHE A 120 15.05 -0.75 -8.89
N ILE A 121 13.97 -1.00 -9.63
CA ILE A 121 13.90 -2.08 -10.63
C ILE A 121 14.97 -1.89 -11.71
N GLN A 122 15.18 -0.65 -12.16
CA GLN A 122 16.19 -0.33 -13.17
C GLN A 122 17.62 -0.59 -12.67
N ARG A 123 17.92 -0.24 -11.41
CA ARG A 123 19.26 -0.39 -10.82
C ARG A 123 19.55 -1.82 -10.35
N PHE A 124 18.54 -2.61 -10.04
CA PHE A 124 18.68 -3.94 -9.46
C PHE A 124 19.58 -4.91 -10.25
N PRO A 125 19.49 -5.03 -11.60
CA PRO A 125 20.35 -5.96 -12.35
C PRO A 125 21.84 -5.63 -12.28
N SER A 126 22.18 -4.38 -11.98
CA SER A 126 23.57 -3.93 -11.85
C SER A 126 24.16 -4.22 -10.47
N ALA A 127 23.33 -4.43 -9.45
CA ALA A 127 23.76 -4.78 -8.10
C ALA A 127 24.00 -6.29 -8.00
N LYS A 128 25.19 -6.74 -8.39
CA LYS A 128 25.54 -8.16 -8.51
C LYS A 128 26.05 -8.74 -7.20
N ASN A 129 26.81 -7.95 -6.44
CA ASN A 129 27.40 -8.40 -5.18
C ASN A 129 26.56 -7.98 -3.95
N PRO A 130 26.77 -8.64 -2.80
CA PRO A 130 25.99 -8.37 -1.58
C PRO A 130 26.08 -6.91 -1.11
N SER A 131 27.25 -6.27 -1.24
CA SER A 131 27.45 -4.87 -0.83
C SER A 131 26.66 -3.89 -1.70
N GLU A 132 26.64 -4.09 -3.02
CA GLU A 132 25.83 -3.29 -3.94
C GLU A 132 24.33 -3.46 -3.67
N LYS A 133 23.89 -4.69 -3.40
CA LYS A 133 22.50 -4.98 -3.02
C LYS A 133 22.15 -4.31 -1.70
N MET A 134 23.03 -4.34 -0.71
CA MET A 134 22.83 -3.66 0.56
C MET A 134 22.68 -2.15 0.37
N LEU A 135 23.55 -1.52 -0.42
CA LEU A 135 23.44 -0.08 -0.76
C LEU A 135 22.13 0.24 -1.48
N LEU A 136 21.67 -0.63 -2.37
CA LEU A 136 20.43 -0.43 -3.10
C LEU A 136 19.19 -0.61 -2.20
N ILE A 137 19.20 -1.60 -1.31
CA ILE A 137 18.18 -1.77 -0.25
C ILE A 137 18.15 -0.52 0.63
N ASP A 138 19.32 -0.08 1.08
CA ASP A 138 19.46 1.07 1.96
C ASP A 138 18.95 2.35 1.31
N TRP A 139 19.38 2.62 0.08
CA TRP A 139 18.91 3.74 -0.73
C TRP A 139 17.39 3.73 -0.86
N LEU A 140 16.80 2.57 -1.17
CA LEU A 140 15.35 2.41 -1.26
C LEU A 140 14.76 2.82 0.10
N VAL A 141 15.04 2.06 1.16
CA VAL A 141 14.49 2.24 2.52
C VAL A 141 14.62 3.68 3.02
N HIS A 142 15.76 4.33 2.83
CA HIS A 142 16.00 5.70 3.24
C HIS A 142 15.22 6.73 2.40
N ARG A 143 15.16 6.60 1.08
CA ARG A 143 14.34 7.49 0.24
C ARG A 143 12.85 7.40 0.64
N PHE A 144 12.34 6.23 1.04
CA PHE A 144 10.97 6.14 1.60
C PHE A 144 10.81 6.87 2.94
N HIS A 145 11.85 6.89 3.77
CA HIS A 145 11.85 7.59 5.04
C HIS A 145 11.87 9.12 4.85
N TRP A 146 12.60 9.61 3.85
CA TRP A 146 12.86 11.04 3.62
C TRP A 146 11.90 11.74 2.64
N GLU A 147 11.53 11.12 1.52
CA GLU A 147 10.79 11.80 0.43
C GLU A 147 9.28 11.57 0.42
N GLY A 148 8.78 10.65 1.26
CA GLY A 148 7.34 10.52 1.52
C GLY A 148 6.72 11.69 2.29
N VAL A 149 7.47 12.77 2.48
CA VAL A 149 7.24 13.82 3.47
C VAL A 149 6.99 15.20 2.80
N GLY A 150 7.35 15.37 1.52
CA GLY A 150 7.45 16.69 0.87
C GLY A 150 6.23 17.18 0.07
N GLU A 151 5.64 16.39 -0.83
CA GLU A 151 4.80 16.98 -1.90
C GLU A 151 3.38 16.41 -2.05
N SER A 152 3.02 15.38 -1.29
CA SER A 152 1.64 14.90 -1.30
C SER A 152 1.24 14.40 0.09
N PRO A 153 0.03 14.72 0.59
CA PRO A 153 -0.47 14.31 1.92
C PRO A 153 -0.86 12.83 1.96
N GLY A 154 -0.04 12.00 1.31
CA GLY A 154 -0.18 10.57 1.10
C GLY A 154 0.40 9.77 2.26
N ARG A 155 -0.11 8.54 2.34
CA ARG A 155 0.24 7.52 3.33
C ARG A 155 1.77 7.30 3.34
N PRO A 156 2.43 7.16 4.50
CA PRO A 156 3.87 6.93 4.55
C PRO A 156 4.24 5.69 3.74
N GLY A 157 5.13 5.87 2.76
CA GLY A 157 5.51 4.82 1.81
C GLY A 157 6.00 3.52 2.47
N ALA A 158 6.56 3.65 3.68
CA ALA A 158 7.05 2.55 4.50
C ALA A 158 6.01 1.42 4.69
N VAL A 159 4.70 1.72 4.80
CA VAL A 159 3.69 0.65 4.97
C VAL A 159 3.45 -0.19 3.72
N CYS A 160 3.86 0.32 2.55
CA CYS A 160 3.73 -0.38 1.28
C CYS A 160 4.86 -1.40 1.09
N LEU A 161 6.03 -1.18 1.69
CA LEU A 161 7.19 -2.08 1.57
C LEU A 161 7.41 -2.96 2.81
N ILE A 162 7.08 -2.45 4.00
CA ILE A 162 7.42 -3.08 5.28
C ILE A 162 6.15 -3.57 5.97
N GLY A 163 6.21 -4.81 6.47
CA GLY A 163 5.16 -5.45 7.26
C GLY A 163 4.96 -4.76 8.60
N SER A 164 4.08 -3.76 8.65
CA SER A 164 3.62 -3.10 9.88
C SER A 164 2.09 -3.11 10.00
N LYS A 165 1.60 -2.93 11.23
CA LYS A 165 0.19 -2.73 11.56
C LYS A 165 -0.26 -1.31 11.24
N SER A 166 0.62 -0.33 11.41
CA SER A 166 0.35 1.09 11.14
C SER A 166 1.51 1.80 10.46
N ALA A 167 1.23 2.97 9.91
CA ALA A 167 2.27 3.84 9.35
C ALA A 167 3.18 4.44 10.41
N GLU A 168 2.64 4.68 11.60
CA GLU A 168 3.39 5.13 12.77
C GLU A 168 4.42 4.07 13.20
N GLU A 169 3.99 2.82 13.35
CA GLU A 169 4.90 1.71 13.70
C GLU A 169 6.00 1.49 12.64
N ALA A 170 5.67 1.67 11.35
CA ALA A 170 6.67 1.58 10.29
C ALA A 170 7.70 2.72 10.40
N ASN A 171 7.24 3.95 10.65
CA ASN A 171 8.11 5.11 10.77
C ASN A 171 8.97 5.05 12.04
N GLU A 172 8.43 4.61 13.17
CA GLU A 172 9.19 4.41 14.42
C GLU A 172 10.28 3.36 14.23
N PHE A 173 9.96 2.26 13.54
CA PHE A 173 10.93 1.23 13.20
C PHE A 173 12.07 1.79 12.33
N LEU A 174 11.74 2.50 11.25
CA LEU A 174 12.75 3.11 10.39
C LEU A 174 13.59 4.16 11.13
N TYR A 175 12.96 4.95 11.99
CA TYR A 175 13.65 5.92 12.83
C TYR A 175 14.61 5.26 13.82
N ALA A 176 14.26 4.11 14.39
CA ALA A 176 15.15 3.36 15.26
C ALA A 176 16.37 2.83 14.50
N LEU A 177 16.20 2.41 13.24
CA LEU A 177 17.31 1.98 12.38
C LEU A 177 18.26 3.15 12.06
N THR A 178 17.73 4.35 11.79
CA THR A 178 18.58 5.53 11.48
C THR A 178 19.29 6.09 12.71
N MET A 179 18.69 5.98 13.89
CA MET A 179 19.26 6.50 15.15
C MET A 179 20.20 5.53 15.87
N GLY A 180 20.19 4.24 15.49
CA GLY A 180 21.08 3.21 16.04
C GLY A 180 22.56 3.47 15.75
N ASP A 181 22.86 4.21 14.68
CA ASP A 181 24.20 4.70 14.37
C ASP A 181 24.39 6.13 14.88
N LYS A 182 25.25 6.29 15.90
CA LYS A 182 25.64 7.60 16.46
C LYS A 182 26.63 8.38 15.57
N THR A 183 26.65 8.12 14.27
CA THR A 183 27.58 8.72 13.31
C THR A 183 26.78 9.55 12.30
N HIS A 184 27.34 10.72 11.92
CA HIS A 184 26.80 11.76 11.02
C HIS A 184 26.07 12.93 11.69
N SER A 185 26.84 13.97 12.06
CA SER A 185 26.36 15.27 12.54
C SER A 185 25.50 16.04 11.53
N HIS A 186 25.66 15.78 10.22
CA HIS A 186 24.88 16.38 9.14
C HIS A 186 23.38 15.99 9.17
N ILE A 187 23.08 14.84 9.77
CA ILE A 187 21.72 14.30 9.93
C ILE A 187 20.92 15.13 10.96
N ARG A 188 21.57 15.77 11.94
CA ARG A 188 20.91 16.41 13.11
C ARG A 188 20.10 17.68 12.79
N GLN A 189 20.45 18.43 11.75
CA GLN A 189 19.73 19.66 11.36
C GLN A 189 18.43 19.36 10.58
N GLU A 190 18.47 18.37 9.68
CA GLU A 190 17.31 17.88 8.93
C GLU A 190 16.26 17.21 9.85
N HIS A 191 16.67 16.77 11.05
CA HIS A 191 15.81 16.11 12.05
C HIS A 191 14.80 17.02 12.75
N SER A 192 15.04 18.33 12.82
CA SER A 192 14.07 19.27 13.41
C SER A 192 12.86 19.50 12.49
N ALA A 193 13.10 19.52 11.18
CA ALA A 193 12.07 19.53 10.16
C ALA A 193 11.21 18.26 10.21
N TRP A 194 11.83 17.09 10.43
CA TRP A 194 11.10 15.82 10.57
C TRP A 194 10.15 15.77 11.75
N ARG A 195 10.56 16.24 12.95
CA ARG A 195 9.65 16.31 14.11
C ARG A 195 8.41 17.12 13.78
N THR A 196 8.62 18.26 13.13
CA THR A 196 7.55 19.15 12.68
C THR A 196 6.62 18.47 11.68
N ILE A 197 7.15 17.81 10.65
CA ILE A 197 6.30 17.17 9.63
C ILE A 197 5.59 15.93 10.19
N ARG A 198 6.24 15.14 11.05
CA ARG A 198 5.62 14.03 11.77
C ARG A 198 4.44 14.50 12.62
N ASP A 199 4.61 15.58 13.37
CA ASP A 199 3.56 16.12 14.24
C ASP A 199 2.41 16.70 13.40
N GLN A 200 2.72 17.31 12.24
CA GLN A 200 1.71 17.72 11.25
C GLN A 200 0.98 16.53 10.61
N GLN A 201 1.65 15.41 10.34
CA GLN A 201 1.00 14.21 9.81
C GLN A 201 0.12 13.53 10.87
N ARG A 202 0.57 13.48 12.13
CA ARG A 202 -0.24 12.98 13.26
C ARG A 202 -1.50 13.82 13.44
N SER A 203 -1.40 15.14 13.40
CA SER A 203 -2.56 16.02 13.52
C SER A 203 -3.53 15.86 12.34
N LYS A 204 -3.03 15.83 11.10
CA LYS A 204 -3.83 15.55 9.90
C LYS A 204 -4.49 14.17 9.93
N GLY A 205 -3.79 13.15 10.41
CA GLY A 205 -4.30 11.79 10.56
C GLY A 205 -5.45 11.69 11.57
N ARG A 206 -5.28 12.31 12.74
CA ARG A 206 -6.35 12.41 13.76
C ARG A 206 -7.56 13.17 13.22
N ALA A 207 -7.35 14.31 12.57
CA ALA A 207 -8.43 15.09 11.96
C ALA A 207 -9.21 14.28 10.90
N ARG A 208 -8.51 13.47 10.07
CA ARG A 208 -9.16 12.58 9.10
C ARG A 208 -9.98 11.47 9.77
N GLN A 209 -9.47 10.87 10.84
CA GLN A 209 -10.19 9.85 11.61
C GLN A 209 -11.44 10.43 12.29
N GLU A 210 -11.32 11.62 12.88
CA GLU A 210 -12.43 12.34 13.49
C GLU A 210 -13.48 12.72 12.44
N ALA A 211 -13.08 13.27 11.30
CA ALA A 211 -13.98 13.60 10.20
C ALA A 211 -14.71 12.35 9.66
N HIS A 212 -14.01 11.21 9.52
CA HIS A 212 -14.63 9.95 9.14
C HIS A 212 -15.63 9.46 10.19
N ALA A 213 -15.28 9.50 11.48
CA ALA A 213 -16.16 9.12 12.58
C ALA A 213 -17.42 10.00 12.63
N GLN A 214 -17.26 11.32 12.47
CA GLN A 214 -18.37 12.28 12.39
C GLN A 214 -19.26 12.02 11.17
N GLY A 215 -18.68 11.74 10.01
CA GLY A 215 -19.44 11.39 8.80
C GLY A 215 -20.26 10.11 8.95
N VAL A 216 -19.68 9.07 9.59
CA VAL A 216 -20.38 7.82 9.91
C VAL A 216 -21.52 8.07 10.92
N ALA A 217 -21.28 8.88 11.96
CA ALA A 217 -22.30 9.25 12.94
C ALA A 217 -23.46 10.03 12.31
N ALA A 218 -23.16 11.03 11.48
CA ALA A 218 -24.16 11.82 10.75
C ALA A 218 -25.00 10.96 9.80
N LYS A 219 -24.37 9.99 9.12
CA LYS A 219 -25.09 9.03 8.26
C LYS A 219 -26.05 8.15 9.06
N ARG A 220 -25.63 7.66 10.24
CA ARG A 220 -26.48 6.89 11.16
C ARG A 220 -27.65 7.72 11.68
N GLN A 221 -27.43 8.98 12.06
CA GLN A 221 -28.48 9.88 12.50
C GLN A 221 -29.51 10.15 11.41
N ARG A 222 -29.08 10.45 10.18
CA ARG A 222 -29.99 10.64 9.03
C ARG A 222 -30.81 9.38 8.75
N GLN A 223 -30.22 8.19 8.85
CA GLN A 223 -30.95 6.93 8.70
C GLN A 223 -31.97 6.70 9.82
N ALA A 224 -31.61 6.99 11.07
CA ALA A 224 -32.51 6.89 12.22
C ALA A 224 -33.70 7.87 12.11
N GLU A 225 -33.44 9.12 11.73
CA GLU A 225 -34.50 10.12 11.55
C GLU A 225 -35.43 9.75 10.38
N LYS A 226 -34.89 9.26 9.27
CA LYS A 226 -35.69 8.77 8.14
C LYS A 226 -36.56 7.58 8.55
N LYS A 227 -36.06 6.68 9.41
CA LYS A 227 -36.83 5.57 9.98
C LYS A 227 -37.92 6.07 10.92
N ARG A 228 -37.65 7.07 11.77
CA ARG A 228 -38.62 7.68 12.69
C ARG A 228 -39.76 8.39 11.94
N ARG A 229 -39.43 9.25 10.96
CA ARG A 229 -40.42 9.93 10.10
C ARG A 229 -41.30 8.94 9.34
N ARG A 230 -40.73 7.79 8.91
CA ARG A 230 -41.51 6.72 8.27
C ARG A 230 -42.46 6.05 9.25
N ALA A 231 -42.04 5.81 10.50
CA ALA A 231 -42.90 5.24 11.54
C ALA A 231 -44.02 6.21 11.97
N GLU A 232 -43.72 7.50 12.11
CA GLU A 232 -44.72 8.55 12.41
C GLU A 232 -45.77 8.67 11.29
N LYS A 233 -45.35 8.63 10.02
CA LYS A 233 -46.30 8.59 8.89
C LYS A 233 -47.20 7.35 8.89
N ILE A 234 -46.66 6.18 9.27
CA ILE A 234 -47.44 4.94 9.36
C ILE A 234 -48.46 5.01 10.50
N LYS A 235 -48.08 5.56 11.67
CA LYS A 235 -49.01 5.78 12.79
C LYS A 235 -50.12 6.77 12.46
N SER A 236 -49.77 7.92 11.87
CA SER A 236 -50.76 8.94 11.49
C SER A 236 -51.71 8.47 10.38
N ALA A 237 -51.30 7.53 9.53
CA ALA A 237 -52.21 6.88 8.59
C ALA A 237 -53.20 5.95 9.31
N HIS A 238 -52.73 5.15 10.27
CA HIS A 238 -53.59 4.28 11.09
C HIS A 238 -54.62 5.04 11.95
N GLU A 239 -54.26 6.21 12.47
CA GLU A 239 -55.17 7.05 13.29
C GLU A 239 -56.22 7.81 12.47
N LYS A 240 -56.07 7.89 11.14
CA LYS A 240 -57.05 8.51 10.23
C LYS A 240 -58.04 7.52 9.63
N ASP A 241 -57.72 6.24 9.70
CA ASP A 241 -58.55 5.13 9.20
C ASP A 241 -59.44 4.51 10.30
N ASN A 242 -59.49 5.12 11.48
CA ASN A 242 -60.24 4.69 12.67
C ASN A 242 -61.06 5.85 13.24
#